data_AF-A0A3R6KBD1-F1
#
_entry.id   AF-A0A3R6KBD1-F1
#
_cell.length_a   1.000
_cell.length_b   1.000
_cell.length_c   1.000
_cell.angle_alpha   90.00
_cell.angle_beta   90.00
_cell.angle_gamma   90.00
#
_symmetry.space_group_name_H-M   'P 1'
#
loop_
_entity.id
_entity.type
_entity.pdbx_description
1 polymer ?
#
loop_
_entity_poly.entity_id
_entity_poly.type
_entity_poly.pdbx_seq_one_letter_code
_entity_poly.pdbx_strand_id
1 'polypeptide(L)'
;MAKKKVTPQMELFTSALYNALGVGHKNAQTRKELCKRLRCDDRMLRDGIEVLRADYAVLNRDDGKGYYLPEETDSGRADTKRWHERQERRVQAIRASQAGALKFIGMGRREPKGVYGQLSMFRDGG
;
A
#
# COMPACT_ATOMS: atom_id res chain seq x y z
N MET A 1 -15.97 -7.00 -2.17
CA MET A 1 -14.73 -7.25 -1.39
C MET A 1 -15.15 -7.98 -0.12
N ALA A 2 -14.76 -9.25 0.06
CA ALA A 2 -15.07 -9.95 1.30
C ALA A 2 -14.29 -9.28 2.44
N LYS A 3 -14.98 -8.80 3.50
CA LYS A 3 -14.30 -8.32 4.70
C LYS A 3 -13.52 -9.51 5.28
N LYS A 4 -12.19 -9.41 5.35
CA LYS A 4 -11.37 -10.39 6.06
C LYS A 4 -11.89 -10.46 7.48
N LYS A 5 -12.19 -11.66 8.00
CA LYS A 5 -12.61 -11.81 9.40
C LYS A 5 -11.45 -11.32 10.28
N VAL A 6 -11.64 -10.18 10.91
CA VAL A 6 -10.66 -9.62 11.86
C VAL A 6 -10.82 -10.40 13.16
N THR A 7 -9.71 -10.88 13.73
CA THR A 7 -9.76 -11.56 15.02
C THR A 7 -9.95 -10.53 16.15
N PRO A 8 -10.58 -10.88 17.28
CA PRO A 8 -10.72 -9.94 18.41
C PRO A 8 -9.39 -9.36 18.89
N GLN A 9 -8.31 -10.16 18.85
CA GLN A 9 -6.96 -9.70 19.16
C GLN A 9 -6.48 -8.62 18.18
N MET A 10 -6.81 -8.78 16.90
CA MET A 10 -6.45 -7.82 15.87
C MET A 10 -7.26 -6.53 16.01
N GLU A 11 -8.54 -6.62 16.37
CA GLU A 11 -9.37 -5.43 16.67
C GLU A 11 -8.75 -4.61 17.81
N LEU A 12 -8.43 -5.24 18.94
CA LEU A 12 -7.75 -4.60 20.07
C LEU A 12 -6.42 -3.96 19.66
N PHE A 13 -5.63 -4.67 18.85
CA PHE A 13 -4.37 -4.13 18.34
C PHE A 13 -4.59 -2.91 17.45
N THR A 14 -5.57 -2.94 16.55
CA THR A 14 -5.86 -1.81 15.66
C THR A 14 -6.32 -0.58 16.43
N SER A 15 -7.10 -0.74 17.51
CA SER A 15 -7.45 0.37 18.41
C SER A 15 -6.20 0.96 19.08
N ALA A 16 -5.30 0.12 19.59
CA ALA A 16 -4.04 0.59 20.18
C ALA A 16 -3.15 1.29 19.15
N LEU A 17 -3.09 0.77 17.92
CA LEU A 17 -2.36 1.37 16.81
C LEU A 17 -2.94 2.72 16.41
N TYR A 18 -4.26 2.84 16.29
CA TYR A 18 -4.93 4.11 16.00
C TYR A 18 -4.57 5.18 17.04
N ASN A 19 -4.65 4.82 18.32
CA ASN A 19 -4.31 5.71 19.44
C ASN A 19 -2.81 6.05 19.51
N ALA A 20 -1.94 5.24 18.90
CA ALA A 20 -0.51 5.52 18.82
C ALA A 20 -0.16 6.49 17.68
N LEU A 21 -0.98 6.59 16.64
CA LEU A 21 -0.75 7.48 15.50
C LEU A 21 -0.92 8.96 15.90
N GLY A 22 -0.02 9.81 15.40
CA GLY A 22 -0.13 11.25 15.57
C GLY A 22 -1.05 11.90 14.54
N VAL A 23 -1.69 13.02 14.92
CA VAL A 23 -2.48 13.86 14.02
C VAL A 23 -1.59 14.90 13.36
N GLY A 24 -1.69 15.02 12.04
CA GLY A 24 -0.90 15.90 11.19
C GLY A 24 0.45 15.30 10.80
N HIS A 25 0.94 15.68 9.62
CA HIS A 25 2.18 15.15 9.03
C HIS A 25 3.42 15.38 9.91
N LYS A 26 3.44 16.46 10.69
CA LYS A 26 4.50 16.77 11.66
C LYS A 26 4.67 15.70 12.75
N ASN A 27 3.61 14.95 13.04
CA ASN A 27 3.56 13.91 14.06
C ASN A 27 3.58 12.49 13.46
N ALA A 28 4.02 12.37 12.20
CA ALA A 28 4.17 11.08 11.55
C ALA A 28 5.18 10.20 12.27
N GLN A 29 4.85 8.91 12.39
CA GLN A 29 5.69 7.92 13.07
C GLN A 29 6.08 6.81 12.11
N THR A 30 7.35 6.45 12.15
CA THR A 30 7.91 5.37 11.34
C THR A 30 7.43 4.00 11.84
N ARG A 31 7.54 2.98 10.98
CA ARG A 31 7.24 1.59 11.37
C ARG A 31 8.05 1.16 12.58
N LYS A 32 9.34 1.51 12.61
CA LYS A 32 10.25 1.12 13.70
C LYS A 32 9.81 1.70 15.05
N GLU A 33 9.37 2.96 15.05
CA GLU A 33 8.85 3.61 16.26
C GLU A 33 7.54 2.98 16.73
N LEU A 34 6.61 2.73 15.82
CA LEU A 34 5.33 2.09 16.13
C LEU A 34 5.52 0.65 16.63
N CYS A 35 6.37 -0.17 15.98
CA CYS A 35 6.70 -1.51 16.44
C CYS A 35 7.28 -1.50 17.85
N LYS A 36 8.23 -0.59 18.13
CA LYS A 36 8.84 -0.46 19.45
C LYS A 36 7.81 -0.05 20.51
N ARG A 37 6.92 0.91 20.19
CA ARG A 37 5.90 1.42 21.10
C ARG A 37 4.82 0.41 21.41
N LEU A 38 4.36 -0.32 20.39
CA LEU A 38 3.26 -1.29 20.51
C LEU A 38 3.74 -2.71 20.82
N ARG A 39 5.07 -2.94 20.91
CA ARG A 39 5.70 -4.25 21.12
C ARG A 39 5.17 -5.31 20.14
N CYS A 40 5.13 -4.95 18.86
CA CYS A 40 4.71 -5.83 17.78
C CYS A 40 5.79 -5.96 16.72
N ASP A 41 5.70 -7.01 15.90
CA ASP A 41 6.54 -7.15 14.72
C ASP A 41 6.03 -6.29 13.54
N ASP A 42 6.91 -6.07 12.57
CA ASP A 42 6.68 -5.22 11.40
C ASP A 42 5.62 -5.81 10.44
N ARG A 43 5.33 -7.11 10.49
CA ARG A 43 4.25 -7.73 9.71
C ARG A 43 2.90 -7.46 10.37
N MET A 44 2.77 -7.69 11.67
CA MET A 44 1.57 -7.37 12.45
C MET A 44 1.22 -5.88 12.33
N LEU A 45 2.21 -4.99 12.38
CA LEU A 45 1.99 -3.56 12.17
C LEU A 45 1.42 -3.26 10.77
N ARG A 46 1.97 -3.87 9.71
CA ARG A 46 1.47 -3.65 8.34
C ARG A 46 0.03 -4.14 8.18
N ASP A 47 -0.28 -5.32 8.71
CA ASP A 47 -1.63 -5.87 8.69
C ASP A 47 -2.59 -4.95 9.46
N GLY A 48 -2.14 -4.38 10.58
CA GLY A 48 -2.93 -3.43 11.38
C GLY A 48 -3.23 -2.13 10.63
N ILE A 49 -2.23 -1.58 9.95
CA ILE A 49 -2.40 -0.40 9.09
C ILE A 49 -3.37 -0.70 7.93
N GLU A 50 -3.31 -1.88 7.33
CA GLU A 50 -4.24 -2.30 6.28
C GLU A 50 -5.68 -2.35 6.80
N VAL A 51 -5.90 -2.98 7.96
CA VAL A 51 -7.22 -3.03 8.59
C VAL A 51 -7.73 -1.64 8.93
N LEU A 52 -6.92 -0.79 9.57
CA LEU A 52 -7.32 0.59 9.90
C LEU A 52 -7.67 1.42 8.66
N ARG A 53 -6.97 1.22 7.54
CA ARG A 53 -7.23 1.96 6.30
C ARG A 53 -8.57 1.63 5.65
N ALA A 54 -9.24 0.55 6.05
CA ALA A 54 -10.58 0.27 5.57
C ALA A 54 -11.60 1.32 6.05
N ASP A 55 -11.41 1.85 7.26
CA ASP A 55 -12.38 2.74 7.92
C ASP A 55 -11.80 4.13 8.27
N TYR A 56 -10.47 4.28 8.31
CA TYR A 56 -9.80 5.52 8.72
C TYR A 56 -8.75 6.00 7.70
N ALA A 57 -8.61 7.33 7.58
CA ALA A 57 -7.61 7.95 6.72
C ALA A 57 -6.19 7.87 7.32
N VAL A 58 -5.55 6.70 7.28
CA VAL A 58 -4.15 6.55 7.72
C VAL A 58 -3.19 6.84 6.57
N LEU A 59 -2.62 8.05 6.58
CA LEU A 59 -1.79 8.56 5.48
C LEU A 59 -0.31 8.26 5.69
N ASN A 60 0.43 8.29 4.58
CA ASN A 60 1.89 8.30 4.58
C ASN A 60 2.41 9.11 3.39
N ARG A 61 3.57 9.73 3.56
CA ARG A 61 4.30 10.41 2.47
C ARG A 61 5.55 9.61 2.11
N ASP A 62 6.07 9.87 0.91
CA ASP A 62 7.28 9.21 0.39
C ASP A 62 8.55 9.94 0.88
N ASP A 63 8.49 10.50 2.08
CA ASP A 63 9.55 11.28 2.73
C ASP A 63 10.21 10.51 3.90
N GLY A 64 9.82 9.25 4.09
CA GLY A 64 10.34 8.38 5.15
C GLY A 64 9.84 8.66 6.56
N LYS A 65 8.97 9.68 6.78
CA LYS A 65 8.49 10.03 8.13
C LYS A 65 7.45 9.07 8.69
N GLY A 66 6.82 8.27 7.84
CA GLY A 66 5.91 7.20 8.25
C GLY A 66 4.43 7.59 8.23
N TYR A 67 3.68 7.08 9.20
CA TYR A 67 2.21 7.12 9.22
C TYR A 67 1.66 8.18 10.17
N TYR A 68 0.56 8.81 9.76
CA TYR A 68 -0.17 9.81 10.55
C TYR A 68 -1.65 9.82 10.19
N LEU A 69 -2.46 10.41 11.06
CA LEU A 69 -3.84 10.78 10.81
C LEU A 69 -3.89 12.22 10.26
N PRO A 70 -4.72 12.54 9.26
CA PRO A 70 -4.86 13.90 8.77
C PRO A 70 -5.51 14.79 9.84
N GLU A 71 -5.21 16.09 9.76
CA GLU A 71 -5.93 17.10 10.55
C GLU A 71 -7.35 17.29 10.00
N GLU A 72 -8.31 17.66 10.86
CA GLU A 72 -9.70 18.00 10.46
C GLU A 72 -9.82 19.42 9.86
N THR A 73 -8.74 19.93 9.31
CA THR A 73 -8.61 21.23 8.66
C THR A 73 -8.77 21.11 7.15
N ASP A 74 -8.97 22.22 6.43
CA ASP A 74 -8.97 22.23 4.96
C ASP A 74 -7.64 21.72 4.38
N SER A 75 -6.52 22.03 5.04
CA SER A 75 -5.20 21.53 4.63
C SER A 75 -5.10 20.01 4.79
N GLY A 76 -5.64 19.44 5.87
CA GLY A 76 -5.71 18.00 6.11
C GLY A 76 -6.63 17.28 5.12
N ARG A 77 -7.79 17.86 4.79
CA ARG A 77 -8.68 17.37 3.72
C ARG A 77 -8.00 17.37 2.35
N ALA A 78 -7.33 18.47 2.00
CA ALA A 78 -6.58 18.57 0.76
C ALA A 78 -5.42 17.56 0.69
N ASP A 79 -4.75 17.31 1.81
CA ASP A 79 -3.67 16.31 1.89
C ASP A 79 -4.20 14.89 1.71
N THR A 80 -5.33 14.59 2.33
CA THR A 80 -6.03 13.31 2.17
C THR A 80 -6.41 13.07 0.72
N LYS A 81 -6.95 14.08 0.04
CA LYS A 81 -7.27 14.02 -1.41
C LYS A 81 -6.02 13.73 -2.24
N ARG A 82 -4.92 14.46 -2.03
CA ARG A 82 -3.64 14.20 -2.73
C ARG A 82 -3.10 12.80 -2.47
N TRP A 83 -3.23 12.29 -1.25
CA TRP A 83 -2.83 10.93 -0.92
C TRP A 83 -3.66 9.90 -1.68
N HIS A 84 -4.98 10.10 -1.77
CA HIS A 84 -5.88 9.22 -2.53
C HIS A 84 -5.52 9.22 -4.02
N GLU A 85 -5.32 10.39 -4.63
CA GLU A 85 -4.89 10.51 -6.02
C GLU A 85 -3.55 9.79 -6.28
N ARG A 86 -2.61 9.82 -5.33
CA ARG A 86 -1.38 9.03 -5.41
C ARG A 86 -1.64 7.53 -5.36
N GLN A 87 -2.56 7.06 -4.51
CA GLN A 87 -2.90 5.62 -4.48
C GLN A 87 -3.55 5.17 -5.78
N GLU A 88 -4.45 5.97 -6.37
CA GLU A 88 -5.04 5.67 -7.67
C GLU A 88 -3.97 5.54 -8.77
N ARG A 89 -3.00 6.46 -8.81
CA ARG A 89 -1.86 6.34 -9.74
C ARG A 89 -1.07 5.05 -9.51
N ARG A 90 -0.86 4.63 -8.25
CA ARG A 90 -0.19 3.36 -7.93
C ARG A 90 -1.01 2.15 -8.38
N VAL A 91 -2.33 2.18 -8.22
CA VAL A 91 -3.23 1.13 -8.75
C VAL A 91 -3.08 1.01 -10.25
N GLN A 92 -3.07 2.13 -10.99
CA GLN A 92 -2.86 2.10 -12.44
C GLN A 92 -1.47 1.59 -12.82
N ALA A 93 -0.42 1.99 -12.08
CA ALA A 93 0.94 1.50 -12.31
C ALA A 93 1.07 -0.01 -12.08
N ILE A 94 0.43 -0.55 -11.04
CA ILE A 94 0.40 -1.99 -10.75
C ILE A 94 -0.34 -2.74 -11.86
N ARG A 95 -1.49 -2.23 -12.32
CA ARG A 95 -2.21 -2.84 -13.45
C ARG A 95 -1.38 -2.83 -14.72
N ALA A 96 -0.66 -1.74 -14.98
CA ALA A 96 0.24 -1.64 -16.12
C ALA A 96 1.43 -2.62 -16.03
N SER A 97 2.02 -2.79 -14.84
CA SER A 97 3.16 -3.71 -14.65
C SER A 97 2.76 -5.19 -14.79
N GLN A 98 1.51 -5.54 -14.49
CA GLN A 98 0.97 -6.89 -14.71
C GLN A 98 0.81 -7.26 -16.19
N ALA A 99 0.77 -6.29 -17.10
CA ALA A 99 0.53 -6.54 -18.53
C ALA A 99 1.60 -7.44 -19.17
N GLY A 100 2.85 -7.37 -18.72
CA GLY A 100 3.92 -8.25 -19.18
C GLY A 100 3.67 -9.71 -18.79
N ALA A 101 3.30 -9.95 -17.52
CA ALA A 101 2.99 -11.28 -17.01
C ALA A 101 1.79 -11.91 -17.75
N LEU A 102 0.74 -11.12 -18.02
CA LEU A 102 -0.43 -11.59 -18.78
C LEU A 102 -0.07 -12.02 -20.21
N LYS A 103 0.86 -11.31 -20.87
CA LYS A 103 1.33 -11.70 -22.21
C LYS A 103 2.12 -13.00 -22.16
N PHE A 104 2.96 -13.19 -21.14
CA PHE A 104 3.76 -14.40 -20.97
C PHE A 104 2.89 -15.65 -20.80
N ILE A 105 1.80 -15.55 -20.02
CA ILE A 105 0.87 -16.67 -19.81
C ILE A 105 -0.23 -16.80 -20.90
N GLY A 106 -0.10 -16.10 -22.02
CA GLY A 106 -1.04 -16.18 -23.16
C GLY A 106 -2.40 -15.50 -22.95
N MET A 107 -2.62 -14.80 -21.83
CA MET A 107 -3.85 -14.04 -21.55
C MET A 107 -3.82 -12.60 -22.09
N GLY A 108 -2.69 -12.17 -22.66
CA GLY A 108 -2.51 -10.83 -23.22
C GLY A 108 -3.11 -10.68 -24.62
N ARG A 109 -3.75 -9.55 -24.92
CA ARG A 109 -4.36 -9.27 -26.24
C ARG A 109 -3.37 -9.06 -27.39
N ARG A 110 -2.07 -8.93 -27.11
CA ARG A 110 -1.02 -8.64 -28.10
C ARG A 110 0.22 -9.45 -27.75
N GLU A 111 0.84 -10.06 -28.76
CA GLU A 111 2.14 -10.70 -28.60
C GLU A 111 3.16 -9.72 -28.00
N PRO A 112 4.10 -10.22 -27.18
CA PRO A 112 5.22 -9.42 -26.71
C PRO A 112 5.91 -8.78 -27.92
N LYS A 113 6.14 -7.46 -27.86
CA LYS A 113 7.03 -6.83 -28.85
C LYS A 113 8.40 -7.47 -28.67
N GLY A 114 8.97 -8.05 -29.73
CA GLY A 114 10.34 -8.55 -29.71
C GLY A 114 11.29 -7.46 -29.19
N VAL A 115 12.32 -7.87 -28.46
CA VAL A 115 13.35 -6.96 -27.96
C VAL A 115 14.38 -6.77 -29.08
N TYR A 116 14.63 -5.51 -29.47
CA TYR A 116 15.59 -5.20 -30.54
C TYR A 116 16.98 -5.75 -30.18
N GLY A 117 17.62 -6.46 -31.11
CA GLY A 117 18.93 -7.09 -30.92
C GLY A 117 18.91 -8.45 -30.20
N GLN A 118 17.76 -8.92 -29.72
CA GLN A 118 17.63 -10.27 -29.17
C GLN A 118 17.18 -11.23 -30.27
N LEU A 119 18.08 -12.12 -30.71
CA LEU A 119 17.70 -13.29 -31.52
C LEU A 119 16.68 -14.10 -30.71
N SER A 120 15.54 -14.42 -31.30
CA SER A 120 14.51 -15.31 -30.72
C SER A 120 15.05 -16.74 -30.64
N MET A 121 16.04 -17.00 -29.77
CA MET A 121 16.61 -18.34 -29.56
C MET A 121 15.76 -19.22 -28.64
N PHE A 122 14.66 -18.71 -28.10
CA PHE A 122 13.73 -19.45 -27.22
C PHE A 122 12.50 -19.98 -27.95
N ARG A 123 12.50 -19.97 -29.29
CA ARG A 123 11.43 -20.53 -30.10
C ARG A 123 11.88 -21.85 -30.71
N ASP A 124 12.26 -22.81 -29.87
CA ASP A 124 12.37 -24.23 -30.25
C ASP A 124 12.36 -25.13 -28.99
N GLY A 125 11.40 -26.05 -28.95
CA GLY A 125 11.43 -27.25 -28.10
C GLY A 125 10.19 -27.52 -27.24
N GLY A 126 9.12 -28.07 -27.83
CA GLY A 126 8.04 -28.78 -27.10
C GLY A 126 6.63 -28.37 -27.47
#